data_AF-A0A2V6EME8-F1
#
_entry.id   AF-A0A2V6EME8-F1
#
_cell.length_a   1.000
_cell.length_b   1.000
_cell.length_c   1.000
_cell.angle_alpha   90.00
_cell.angle_beta   90.00
_cell.angle_gamma   90.00
#
_symmetry.space_group_name_H-M   'P 1'
#
loop_
_entity.id
_entity.type
_entity.pdbx_description
1 polymer ?
#
loop_
_entity_poly.entity_id
_entity_poly.type
_entity_poly.pdbx_seq_one_letter_code
_entity_poly.pdbx_strand_id
1 'polypeptide(L)'
;MNRALKWKLIVGFVLVFVAGGMTGAFFGASHARHLFFAPPHRGMMSEKMRDRFRAQLNLTPEQVAKISPILDKAAAQLEEIRGSTGRRVHETIAEAHREMAADLTEEQRAKLQAIEARHRRWHHQAREPRESTPPEPETSPQ
;
A
#
# COMPACT_ATOMS: atom_id res chain seq x y z
N MET A 1 -52.14 -31.58 9.82
CA MET A 1 -50.84 -31.13 10.37
C MET A 1 -51.07 -29.95 11.32
N ASN A 2 -50.72 -30.11 12.59
CA ASN A 2 -51.16 -29.22 13.68
C ASN A 2 -50.65 -27.78 13.50
N ARG A 3 -51.53 -26.78 13.63
CA ARG A 3 -51.22 -25.34 13.50
C ARG A 3 -50.08 -24.93 14.45
N ALA A 4 -50.02 -25.54 15.63
CA ALA A 4 -48.95 -25.38 16.61
C ALA A 4 -47.58 -25.87 16.10
N LEU A 5 -47.54 -26.95 15.31
CA LEU A 5 -46.29 -27.50 14.77
C LEU A 5 -45.75 -26.61 13.63
N LYS A 6 -46.65 -26.09 12.78
CA LYS A 6 -46.29 -25.14 11.71
C LYS A 6 -45.69 -23.84 12.27
N TRP A 7 -46.28 -23.27 13.33
CA TRP A 7 -45.79 -22.02 13.91
C TRP A 7 -44.42 -22.19 14.59
N LYS A 8 -44.18 -23.31 15.27
CA LYS A 8 -42.85 -23.63 15.86
C LYS A 8 -41.76 -23.75 14.79
N LEU A 9 -42.06 -24.34 13.64
CA LEU A 9 -41.13 -24.43 12.52
C LEU A 9 -40.80 -23.04 11.95
N ILE A 10 -41.80 -22.18 11.77
CA ILE A 10 -41.60 -20.81 11.28
C ILE A 10 -40.69 -20.03 12.24
N VAL A 11 -40.93 -20.11 13.55
CA VAL A 11 -40.09 -19.46 14.56
C VAL A 11 -38.65 -20.00 14.51
N GLY A 12 -38.45 -21.31 14.37
CA GLY A 12 -37.13 -21.92 14.24
C GLY A 12 -36.35 -21.40 13.01
N PHE A 13 -37.00 -21.33 11.85
CA PHE A 13 -36.39 -20.80 10.62
C PHE A 13 -36.01 -19.32 10.73
N VAL A 14 -36.88 -18.50 11.32
CA VAL A 14 -36.58 -17.09 11.55
C VAL A 14 -35.38 -16.92 12.47
N LEU A 15 -35.28 -17.75 13.52
CA LEU A 15 -34.16 -17.68 14.48
C LEU A 15 -32.82 -18.04 13.82
N VAL A 16 -32.79 -19.09 12.98
CA VAL A 16 -31.60 -19.47 12.20
C VAL A 16 -31.24 -18.38 11.20
N PHE A 17 -32.21 -17.76 10.53
CA PHE A 17 -31.98 -16.68 9.58
C PHE A 17 -31.43 -15.41 10.26
N VAL A 18 -31.96 -15.05 11.44
CA VAL A 18 -31.45 -13.91 12.22
C VAL A 18 -30.05 -14.19 12.73
N ALA A 19 -29.77 -15.39 13.24
CA ALA A 19 -28.42 -15.78 13.66
C ALA A 19 -27.43 -15.76 12.48
N GLY A 20 -27.84 -16.28 11.31
CA GLY A 20 -27.06 -16.24 10.08
C GLY A 20 -26.85 -14.82 9.55
N GLY A 21 -27.88 -13.97 9.59
CA GLY A 21 -27.83 -12.58 9.18
C GLY A 21 -26.95 -11.71 10.09
N MET A 22 -27.00 -11.91 11.41
CA MET A 22 -26.12 -11.24 12.37
C MET A 22 -24.67 -11.66 12.16
N THR A 23 -24.43 -12.96 11.94
CA THR A 23 -23.10 -13.49 11.62
C THR A 23 -22.59 -12.89 10.31
N GLY A 24 -23.37 -12.98 9.24
CA GLY A 24 -23.03 -12.42 7.93
C GLY A 24 -22.80 -10.90 7.94
N ALA A 25 -23.62 -10.14 8.68
CA ALA A 25 -23.46 -8.68 8.81
C ALA A 25 -22.22 -8.30 9.63
N PHE A 26 -21.92 -9.03 10.70
CA PHE A 26 -20.74 -8.78 11.52
C PHE A 26 -19.43 -9.05 10.76
N PHE A 27 -19.35 -10.20 10.06
CA PHE A 27 -18.17 -10.56 9.26
C PHE A 27 -18.09 -9.75 7.95
N GLY A 28 -19.22 -9.50 7.28
CA GLY A 28 -19.30 -8.73 6.04
C GLY A 28 -19.03 -7.24 6.21
N ALA A 29 -19.53 -6.60 7.28
CA ALA A 29 -19.29 -5.18 7.53
C ALA A 29 -17.83 -4.89 7.92
N SER A 30 -17.13 -5.86 8.53
CA SER A 30 -15.70 -5.75 8.83
C SER A 30 -14.87 -5.76 7.54
N HIS A 31 -15.20 -6.64 6.59
CA HIS A 31 -14.52 -6.72 5.30
C HIS A 31 -14.85 -5.53 4.38
N ALA A 32 -16.11 -5.10 4.35
CA ALA A 32 -16.55 -3.95 3.55
C ALA A 32 -15.93 -2.63 4.05
N ARG A 33 -15.79 -2.42 5.36
CA ARG A 33 -15.13 -1.21 5.88
C ARG A 33 -13.68 -1.08 5.42
N HIS A 34 -12.96 -2.18 5.24
CA HIS A 34 -11.59 -2.16 4.72
C HIS A 34 -11.53 -1.77 3.23
N LEU A 35 -12.56 -2.07 2.45
CA LEU A 35 -12.64 -1.69 1.03
C LEU A 35 -13.13 -0.24 0.84
N PHE A 36 -14.04 0.24 1.70
CA PHE A 36 -14.64 1.57 1.56
C PHE A 36 -13.87 2.70 2.27
N PHE A 37 -13.02 2.43 3.26
CA PHE A 37 -12.21 3.44 3.96
C PHE A 37 -10.72 3.42 3.60
N ALA A 38 -10.29 2.61 2.63
CA ALA A 38 -8.90 2.61 2.15
C ALA A 38 -8.67 3.81 1.21
N PRO A 39 -7.77 4.75 1.54
CA PRO A 39 -7.40 5.83 0.62
C PRO A 39 -6.72 5.26 -0.63
N PRO A 40 -6.89 5.86 -1.83
CA PRO A 40 -6.69 5.15 -3.10
C PRO A 40 -5.28 4.65 -3.44
N HIS A 41 -4.24 4.90 -2.63
CA HIS A 41 -2.85 4.56 -2.97
C HIS A 41 -1.96 4.21 -1.76
N ARG A 42 -2.54 3.72 -0.65
CA ARG A 42 -1.79 3.42 0.59
C ARG A 42 -1.41 1.94 0.80
N GLY A 43 -1.80 1.04 -0.11
CA GLY A 43 -1.74 -0.42 0.13
C GLY A 43 -0.36 -1.06 0.01
N MET A 44 0.48 -0.64 -0.95
CA MET A 44 1.67 -1.45 -1.31
C MET A 44 2.69 -1.66 -0.18
N MET A 45 2.88 -0.66 0.70
CA MET A 45 3.86 -0.78 1.79
C MET A 45 3.29 -1.56 2.97
N SER A 46 2.03 -1.33 3.35
CA SER A 46 1.41 -2.07 4.45
C SER A 46 1.14 -3.52 4.08
N GLU A 47 0.84 -3.82 2.80
CA GLU A 47 0.75 -5.18 2.26
C GLU A 47 2.10 -5.90 2.35
N LYS A 48 3.20 -5.29 1.89
CA LYS A 48 4.55 -5.87 2.02
C LYS A 48 4.94 -6.13 3.47
N MET A 49 4.62 -5.21 4.38
CA MET A 49 4.84 -5.40 5.81
C MET A 49 4.03 -6.57 6.36
N ARG A 50 2.76 -6.68 5.96
CA ARG A 50 1.85 -7.75 6.37
C ARG A 50 2.30 -9.11 5.87
N ASP A 51 2.69 -9.21 4.61
CA ASP A 51 3.21 -10.46 4.01
C ASP A 51 4.49 -10.90 4.70
N ARG A 52 5.40 -9.96 4.96
CA ARG A 52 6.64 -10.23 5.70
C ARG A 52 6.33 -10.74 7.11
N PHE A 53 5.47 -10.07 7.86
CA PHE A 53 5.16 -10.49 9.23
C PHE A 53 4.37 -11.80 9.27
N ARG A 54 3.47 -12.03 8.32
CA ARG A 54 2.78 -13.31 8.18
C ARG A 54 3.75 -14.46 7.96
N ALA A 55 4.70 -14.28 7.04
CA ALA A 55 5.70 -15.30 6.72
C ALA A 55 6.72 -15.52 7.86
N GLN A 56 7.15 -14.45 8.53
CA GLN A 56 8.20 -14.55 9.56
C GLN A 56 7.66 -14.97 10.94
N LEU A 57 6.41 -14.66 11.25
CA LEU A 57 5.81 -14.89 12.57
C LEU A 57 4.71 -15.96 12.56
N ASN A 58 4.43 -16.57 11.40
CA ASN A 58 3.38 -17.59 11.21
C ASN A 58 2.02 -17.14 11.80
N LEU A 59 1.63 -15.91 11.49
CA LEU A 59 0.43 -15.30 12.09
C LEU A 59 -0.86 -15.99 11.62
N THR A 60 -1.77 -16.21 12.56
CA THR A 60 -3.13 -16.66 12.22
C THR A 60 -3.92 -15.54 11.55
N PRO A 61 -4.99 -15.86 10.79
CA PRO A 61 -5.84 -14.85 10.17
C PRO A 61 -6.39 -13.81 11.17
N GLU A 62 -6.75 -14.24 12.39
CA GLU A 62 -7.25 -13.35 13.44
C GLU A 62 -6.16 -12.39 13.95
N GLN A 63 -4.92 -12.88 14.06
CA GLN A 63 -3.78 -12.04 14.45
C GLN A 63 -3.47 -11.01 13.37
N VAL A 64 -3.47 -11.43 12.10
CA VAL A 64 -3.31 -10.51 10.95
C VAL A 64 -4.37 -9.43 10.98
N ALA A 65 -5.64 -9.78 11.21
CA ALA A 65 -6.74 -8.82 11.30
C ALA A 65 -6.53 -7.78 12.42
N LYS A 66 -6.01 -8.20 13.58
CA LYS A 66 -5.73 -7.30 14.71
C LYS A 66 -4.56 -6.35 14.45
N ILE A 67 -3.51 -6.81 13.78
CA ILE A 67 -2.30 -5.99 13.54
C ILE A 67 -2.40 -5.13 12.28
N SER A 68 -3.24 -5.49 11.32
CA SER A 68 -3.42 -4.75 10.05
C SER A 68 -3.60 -3.23 10.26
N PRO A 69 -4.49 -2.74 11.13
CA PRO A 69 -4.63 -1.29 11.35
C PRO A 69 -3.36 -0.63 11.92
N ILE A 70 -2.53 -1.37 12.67
CA ILE A 70 -1.24 -0.88 13.19
C ILE A 70 -0.26 -0.72 12.03
N LEU A 71 -0.19 -1.72 11.15
CA LEU A 71 0.67 -1.69 9.96
C LEU A 71 0.25 -0.61 8.96
N ASP A 72 -1.05 -0.43 8.75
CA ASP A 72 -1.58 0.61 7.86
C ASP A 72 -1.26 2.01 8.39
N LYS A 73 -1.40 2.23 9.72
CA LYS A 73 -0.98 3.47 10.36
C LYS A 73 0.52 3.71 10.21
N ALA A 74 1.34 2.70 10.46
CA ALA A 74 2.79 2.79 10.34
C ALA A 74 3.22 3.10 8.90
N ALA A 75 2.62 2.42 7.91
CA ALA A 75 2.89 2.67 6.50
C ALA A 75 2.53 4.12 6.09
N ALA A 76 1.38 4.62 6.56
CA ALA A 76 0.99 6.01 6.31
C ALA A 76 1.98 7.03 6.90
N GLN A 77 2.43 6.80 8.14
CA GLN A 77 3.43 7.66 8.80
C GLN A 77 4.78 7.61 8.08
N LEU A 78 5.23 6.43 7.68
CA LEU A 78 6.48 6.27 6.93
C LEU A 78 6.43 6.97 5.57
N GLU A 79 5.29 6.93 4.87
CA GLU A 79 5.14 7.63 3.60
C GLU A 79 5.18 9.16 3.77
N GLU A 80 4.56 9.68 4.83
CA GLU A 80 4.65 11.09 5.19
C GLU A 80 6.08 11.52 5.53
N ILE A 81 6.81 10.72 6.32
CA ILE A 81 8.22 10.94 6.65
C ILE A 81 9.07 10.93 5.37
N ARG A 82 8.86 9.95 4.50
CA ARG A 82 9.57 9.84 3.22
C ARG A 82 9.33 11.04 2.33
N GLY A 83 8.09 11.51 2.22
CA GLY A 83 7.72 12.69 1.42
C GLY A 83 8.34 13.98 1.96
N SER A 84 8.23 14.22 3.27
CA SER A 84 8.77 15.43 3.93
C SER A 84 10.30 15.45 3.94
N THR A 85 10.93 14.34 4.32
CA THR A 85 12.39 14.19 4.35
C THR A 85 12.98 14.33 2.96
N GLY A 86 12.35 13.69 1.96
CA GLY A 86 12.82 13.76 0.57
C GLY A 86 12.86 15.19 0.03
N ARG A 87 11.84 16.01 0.32
CA ARG A 87 11.83 17.43 -0.06
C ARG A 87 12.96 18.20 0.62
N ARG A 88 13.11 18.04 1.93
CA ARG A 88 14.14 18.73 2.72
C ARG A 88 15.56 18.36 2.25
N VAL A 89 15.81 17.09 1.97
CA VAL A 89 17.09 16.63 1.41
C VAL A 89 17.35 17.27 0.04
N HIS A 90 16.33 17.34 -0.83
CA HIS A 90 16.48 17.98 -2.13
C HIS A 90 16.82 19.47 -2.01
N GLU A 91 16.14 20.19 -1.12
CA GLU A 91 16.39 21.61 -0.86
C GLU A 91 17.81 21.84 -0.34
N THR A 92 18.27 21.06 0.64
CA THR A 92 19.63 21.16 1.19
C THR A 92 20.69 20.91 0.12
N ILE A 93 20.52 19.90 -0.73
CA ILE A 93 21.48 19.62 -1.82
C ILE A 93 21.46 20.75 -2.86
N ALA A 94 20.28 21.25 -3.23
CA ALA A 94 20.15 22.35 -4.19
C ALA A 94 20.80 23.63 -3.67
N GLU A 95 20.70 23.91 -2.37
CA GLU A 95 21.38 25.02 -1.72
C GLU A 95 22.90 24.87 -1.73
N ALA A 96 23.42 23.71 -1.31
CA ALA A 96 24.84 23.43 -1.36
C ALA A 96 25.41 23.56 -2.79
N HIS A 97 24.66 23.13 -3.81
CA HIS A 97 25.05 23.34 -5.21
C HIS A 97 25.11 24.82 -5.62
N ARG A 98 24.16 25.66 -5.16
CA ARG A 98 24.18 27.10 -5.43
C ARG A 98 25.39 27.77 -4.78
N GLU A 99 25.67 27.43 -3.53
CA GLU A 99 26.82 27.96 -2.79
C GLU A 99 28.13 27.57 -3.49
N MET A 100 28.32 26.28 -3.80
CA MET A 100 29.52 25.82 -4.52
C MET A 100 29.66 26.47 -5.89
N ALA A 101 28.57 26.71 -6.62
CA ALA A 101 28.63 27.30 -7.95
C ALA A 101 29.31 28.68 -7.97
N ALA A 102 29.26 29.44 -6.86
CA ALA A 102 29.93 30.74 -6.77
C ALA A 102 31.46 30.62 -6.99
N ASP A 103 32.06 29.53 -6.53
CA ASP A 103 33.52 29.31 -6.54
C ASP A 103 34.01 28.47 -7.74
N LEU A 104 33.10 28.02 -8.61
CA LEU A 104 33.43 27.16 -9.75
C LEU A 104 33.65 27.95 -11.04
N THR A 105 34.55 27.43 -11.89
CA THR A 105 34.67 27.90 -13.28
C THR A 105 33.42 27.52 -14.08
N GLU A 106 33.21 28.19 -15.22
CA GLU A 106 32.03 27.94 -16.05
C GLU A 106 31.94 26.48 -16.54
N GLU A 107 33.07 25.87 -16.88
CA GLU A 107 33.13 24.44 -17.26
C GLU A 107 32.74 23.52 -16.09
N GLN A 108 33.18 23.84 -14.87
CA GLN A 108 32.85 23.08 -13.68
C GLN A 108 31.37 23.24 -13.29
N ARG A 109 30.79 24.45 -13.46
CA ARG A 109 29.35 24.68 -13.27
C ARG A 109 28.50 23.85 -14.22
N ALA A 110 28.88 23.80 -15.50
CA ALA A 110 28.19 22.96 -16.49
C ALA A 110 28.22 21.47 -16.09
N LYS A 111 29.35 20.98 -15.58
CA LYS A 111 29.46 19.60 -15.06
C LYS A 111 28.57 19.37 -13.84
N LEU A 112 28.52 20.32 -12.89
CA LEU A 112 27.66 20.23 -11.71
C LEU A 112 26.17 20.13 -12.09
N GLN A 113 25.72 20.95 -13.04
CA GLN A 113 24.35 20.91 -13.56
C GLN A 113 24.03 19.56 -14.23
N ALA A 114 24.97 18.98 -14.98
CA ALA A 114 24.79 17.68 -15.60
C ALA A 114 24.64 16.54 -14.57
N ILE A 115 25.43 16.59 -13.48
CA ILE A 115 25.33 15.64 -12.37
C ILE A 115 23.93 15.75 -11.72
N GLU A 116 23.47 16.97 -11.46
CA GLU A 116 22.17 17.21 -10.85
C GLU A 116 21.02 16.72 -11.74
N ALA A 117 21.08 17.00 -13.05
CA ALA A 117 20.08 16.54 -14.02
C ALA A 117 20.05 15.01 -14.15
N ARG A 118 21.20 14.33 -14.03
CA ARG A 118 21.26 12.86 -13.99
C ARG A 118 20.58 12.34 -12.72
N HIS A 119 20.88 12.93 -11.57
CA HIS A 119 20.31 12.51 -10.29
C HIS A 119 18.78 12.68 -10.28
N ARG A 120 18.25 13.83 -10.76
CA ARG A 120 16.81 14.03 -10.92
C ARG A 120 16.15 12.95 -11.77
N ARG A 121 16.75 12.62 -12.92
CA ARG A 121 16.22 11.58 -13.83
C ARG A 121 16.16 10.20 -13.17
N TRP A 122 17.17 9.83 -12.38
CA TRP A 122 17.17 8.56 -11.66
C TRP A 122 16.05 8.49 -10.62
N HIS A 123 15.79 9.58 -9.89
CA HIS A 123 14.67 9.64 -8.92
C HIS A 123 13.29 9.61 -9.59
N HIS A 124 13.15 10.23 -10.76
CA HIS A 124 11.89 10.16 -11.53
C HIS A 124 11.67 8.75 -12.11
N GLN A 125 12.68 8.13 -12.71
CA GLN A 125 12.58 6.77 -13.27
C GLN A 125 12.35 5.70 -12.20
N ALA A 126 12.89 5.88 -10.98
CA ALA A 126 12.63 4.97 -9.87
C ALA A 126 11.20 5.09 -9.30
N ARG A 127 10.49 6.18 -9.63
CA ARG A 127 9.09 6.42 -9.22
C ARG A 127 8.06 5.99 -10.26
N GLU A 128 8.45 5.93 -11.53
CA GLU A 128 7.63 5.33 -12.58
C GLU A 128 7.45 3.83 -12.27
N PRO A 129 6.21 3.32 -12.18
CA PRO A 129 5.99 1.88 -12.20
C PRO A 129 6.62 1.36 -13.49
N ARG A 130 7.53 0.39 -13.41
CA ARG A 130 7.93 -0.37 -14.59
C ARG A 130 6.65 -0.94 -15.19
N GLU A 131 6.13 -0.35 -16.26
CA GLU A 131 5.18 -1.02 -17.14
C GLU A 131 5.86 -2.34 -17.50
N SER A 132 5.24 -3.42 -17.06
CA SER A 132 5.68 -4.76 -17.37
C SER A 132 5.50 -4.92 -18.87
N THR A 133 6.59 -4.83 -19.62
CA THR A 133 6.62 -5.29 -21.00
C THR A 133 6.07 -6.72 -20.99
N PRO A 134 4.95 -7.02 -21.68
CA PRO A 134 4.46 -8.38 -21.80
C PRO A 134 5.58 -9.24 -22.39
N PRO A 135 5.80 -10.49 -21.91
CA PRO A 135 6.82 -11.36 -22.47
C PRO A 135 6.52 -11.54 -23.96
N GLU A 136 7.48 -11.13 -24.78
CA GLU A 136 7.50 -11.36 -26.22
C GLU A 136 7.35 -12.88 -26.43
N PRO A 137 6.39 -13.36 -27.24
CA PRO A 137 6.22 -14.79 -27.44
C PRO A 137 7.48 -15.31 -28.13
N GLU A 138 8.24 -16.13 -27.39
CA GLU A 138 9.40 -16.86 -27.91
C GLU A 138 8.96 -17.63 -29.16
N THR A 139 9.37 -17.14 -30.33
CA THR A 139 9.26 -17.89 -31.57
C THR A 139 10.22 -19.05 -31.48
N SER A 140 9.71 -20.21 -31.05
CA SER A 140 10.41 -21.48 -31.10
C SER A 140 10.69 -21.83 -32.57
N PRO A 141 11.95 -22.00 -33.00
CA PRO A 141 12.23 -22.51 -34.33
C PRO A 141 11.95 -24.02 -34.36
N GLN A 142 11.18 -24.44 -35.37
CA GLN A 142 11.07 -25.85 -35.79
C GLN A 142 12.25 -26.23 -36.69
#